data_AF-A0A8S3TNS6-F1
#
_entry.id   AF-A0A8S3TNS6-F1
#
_cell.length_a   1.000
_cell.length_b   1.000
_cell.length_c   1.000
_cell.angle_alpha   90.00
_cell.angle_beta   90.00
_cell.angle_gamma   90.00
#
_symmetry.space_group_name_H-M   'P 1'
#
loop_
_entity.id
_entity.type
_entity.pdbx_description
1 polymer ?
#
loop_
_entity_poly.entity_id
_entity_poly.type
_entity_poly.pdbx_seq_one_letter_code
_entity_poly.pdbx_strand_id
1 'polypeptide(L)'
;MLREIPIRNGGARYEVGARSFTHAFDALAKLHSFTFHGNGTVSMSARFLRTTYFNESIAANTIAPYAQFGPLNPRFDMIEKMEAIANQIDNLNVNIYRIRNAKGGNFEYMTVNDVWEVYQVSDCSLKTLKLISPPTSVKTHLYLPILSSAHPVQEFGRQTYLTFLMSVPELPFLKSFVTLYRMSSIGDREKIVTWYLEAPTYMHSFSVTKNYAVFIGQPVSINLWKMFSKGNIVEAMEYRYNDPTYIYVVHLRSKKITTLKYDKFVSYFHHINAYEHRKHKIVVDICTQNSSNMHTMEMPYIRSPTLRNKVPLYYGIKRFAIDLKTPYVDARSFKPSKIVPYSNNLDMPAINENYRHVKYCFAYGLVVKADHVNYDKWALVKKDVCDHGGDLSWTIDNHYPSEPWFVPTLNGKKEDDGILMTHVFDGIRKESYLVLINAVTMKTISKANLPTNMPFSTHGRFFPDE
;
A
#
# COMPACT_ATOMS: atom_id res chain seq x y z
N MET A 1 -11.86 10.71 -23.91
CA MET A 1 -10.41 11.04 -23.88
C MET A 1 -9.93 10.85 -22.47
N LEU A 2 -8.84 10.10 -22.25
CA LEU A 2 -8.12 10.08 -20.97
C LEU A 2 -7.38 11.41 -20.86
N ARG A 3 -7.86 12.32 -20.00
CA ARG A 3 -7.18 13.57 -19.64
C ARG A 3 -6.85 13.47 -18.16
N GLU A 4 -5.90 12.61 -17.82
CA GLU A 4 -5.63 12.22 -16.44
C GLU A 4 -4.13 11.89 -16.34
N ILE A 5 -3.51 12.19 -15.21
CA ILE A 5 -2.07 12.02 -14.95
C ILE A 5 -1.89 10.91 -13.90
N PRO A 6 -1.73 9.64 -14.32
CA PRO A 6 -1.26 8.59 -13.43
C PRO A 6 0.14 8.92 -12.93
N ILE A 7 0.33 8.80 -11.62
CA ILE A 7 1.65 8.86 -10.99
C ILE A 7 1.84 7.64 -10.13
N ARG A 8 3.02 7.05 -10.23
CA ARG A 8 3.44 5.83 -9.54
C ARG A 8 4.69 6.10 -8.73
N ASN A 9 4.70 5.58 -7.51
CA ASN A 9 5.85 5.60 -6.62
C ASN A 9 6.39 4.18 -6.44
N GLY A 10 7.67 4.06 -6.11
CA GLY A 10 8.33 2.78 -5.92
C GLY A 10 9.85 2.90 -5.90
N GLY A 11 10.52 1.85 -5.46
CA GLY A 11 11.97 1.77 -5.50
C GLY A 11 12.51 1.59 -6.92
N ALA A 12 13.59 2.31 -7.28
CA ALA A 12 14.19 2.19 -8.61
C ALA A 12 15.71 2.06 -8.65
N ARG A 13 16.40 2.33 -7.54
CA ARG A 13 17.86 2.15 -7.45
C ARG A 13 18.19 1.25 -6.26
N TYR A 14 18.81 0.12 -6.55
CA TYR A 14 19.08 -0.95 -5.58
C TYR A 14 20.51 -0.95 -5.01
N GLU A 15 21.34 0.03 -5.41
CA GLU A 15 22.74 0.14 -4.99
C GLU A 15 23.27 1.58 -5.16
N VAL A 16 24.19 1.97 -4.27
CA VAL A 16 24.91 3.25 -4.29
C VAL A 16 26.34 2.98 -3.87
N GLY A 17 27.30 3.29 -4.74
CA GLY A 17 28.71 2.96 -4.56
C GLY A 17 28.93 1.47 -4.30
N ALA A 18 29.64 1.15 -3.22
CA ALA A 18 29.94 -0.23 -2.84
C ALA A 18 28.80 -0.94 -2.08
N ARG A 19 27.72 -0.23 -1.73
CA ARG A 19 26.60 -0.79 -0.95
C ARG A 19 25.39 -1.09 -1.81
N SER A 20 24.73 -2.19 -1.50
CA SER A 20 23.51 -2.67 -2.14
C SER A 20 22.42 -3.00 -1.11
N PHE A 21 21.17 -2.76 -1.48
CA PHE A 21 20.01 -3.14 -0.68
C PHE A 21 19.77 -4.64 -0.78
N THR A 22 19.42 -5.26 0.35
CA THR A 22 19.08 -6.70 0.39
C THR A 22 17.59 -6.96 0.42
N HIS A 23 16.74 -5.94 0.52
CA HIS A 23 15.28 -6.08 0.53
C HIS A 23 14.62 -5.23 -0.57
N ALA A 24 13.56 -5.75 -1.19
CA ALA A 24 12.89 -5.10 -2.33
C ALA A 24 12.30 -3.71 -2.00
N PHE A 25 11.91 -3.51 -0.74
CA PHE A 25 11.30 -2.26 -0.27
C PHE A 25 12.30 -1.14 0.04
N ASP A 26 13.62 -1.40 0.02
CA ASP A 26 14.60 -0.37 0.42
C ASP A 26 15.12 0.49 -0.73
N ALA A 27 14.86 0.10 -1.98
CA ALA A 27 15.34 0.86 -3.12
C ALA A 27 14.89 2.33 -3.10
N LEU A 28 15.78 3.21 -3.56
CA LEU A 28 15.55 4.65 -3.56
C LEU A 28 14.33 5.01 -4.40
N ALA A 29 13.43 5.79 -3.80
CA ALA A 29 12.16 6.21 -4.38
C ALA A 29 12.33 6.91 -5.73
N LYS A 30 11.53 6.51 -6.72
CA LYS A 30 11.43 7.18 -8.01
C LYS A 30 9.98 7.26 -8.46
N LEU A 31 9.53 8.48 -8.70
CA LEU A 31 8.22 8.78 -9.26
C LEU A 31 8.25 8.61 -10.77
N HIS A 32 7.18 8.06 -11.30
CA HIS A 32 6.93 7.93 -12.74
C HIS A 32 5.53 8.45 -13.04
N SER A 33 5.39 9.34 -14.01
CA SER A 33 4.09 9.82 -14.47
C SER A 33 3.88 9.56 -15.95
N PHE A 34 2.61 9.43 -16.33
CA PHE A 34 2.16 9.26 -17.69
C PHE A 34 1.22 10.41 -18.03
N THR A 35 1.40 11.08 -19.16
CA THR A 35 0.50 12.17 -19.61
C THR A 35 -0.12 11.76 -20.93
N PHE A 36 -1.45 11.66 -20.96
CA PHE A 36 -2.20 11.27 -22.15
C PHE A 36 -2.68 12.51 -22.91
N HIS A 37 -2.30 12.62 -24.18
CA HIS A 37 -2.55 13.82 -24.99
C HIS A 37 -3.89 13.80 -25.75
N GLY A 38 -4.70 12.75 -25.56
CA GLY A 38 -5.99 12.60 -26.24
C GLY A 38 -5.92 12.25 -27.75
N ASN A 39 -4.74 12.32 -28.37
CA ASN A 39 -4.49 11.98 -29.77
C ASN A 39 -3.90 10.57 -29.98
N GLY A 40 -4.02 9.69 -28.97
CA GLY A 40 -3.44 8.34 -28.97
C GLY A 40 -1.97 8.27 -28.57
N THR A 41 -1.34 9.39 -28.20
CA THR A 41 0.04 9.41 -27.68
C THR A 41 0.08 9.59 -26.16
N VAL A 42 1.17 9.12 -25.56
CA VAL A 42 1.45 9.23 -24.13
C VAL A 42 2.89 9.67 -23.91
N SER A 43 3.11 10.64 -23.03
CA SER A 43 4.44 11.04 -22.56
C SER A 43 4.72 10.44 -21.20
N MET A 44 5.97 10.06 -20.95
CA MET A 44 6.42 9.55 -19.66
C MET A 44 7.45 10.51 -19.06
N SER A 45 7.29 10.83 -17.77
CA SER A 45 8.28 11.54 -16.97
C SER A 45 8.69 10.68 -15.79
N ALA A 46 9.94 10.79 -15.35
CA ALA A 46 10.39 10.08 -14.16
C ALA A 46 11.43 10.88 -13.38
N ARG A 47 11.35 10.85 -12.06
CA ARG A 47 12.26 11.61 -11.18
C ARG A 47 12.48 10.88 -9.86
N PHE A 48 13.73 10.77 -9.45
CA PHE A 48 14.04 10.32 -8.09
C PHE A 48 13.48 11.30 -7.07
N LEU A 49 12.89 10.78 -5.99
CA LEU A 49 12.50 11.59 -4.86
C LEU A 49 13.77 12.04 -4.14
N ARG A 50 14.04 13.35 -4.18
CA ARG A 50 15.25 13.98 -3.60
C ARG A 50 15.07 14.20 -2.10
N THR A 51 14.89 13.12 -1.37
CA THR A 51 14.84 13.13 0.09
C THR A 51 16.22 13.45 0.68
N THR A 52 16.30 13.74 1.98
CA THR A 52 17.59 13.93 2.68
C THR A 52 18.46 12.68 2.53
N TYR A 53 17.90 11.51 2.80
CA TYR A 53 18.53 10.21 2.62
C TYR A 53 19.07 9.98 1.21
N PHE A 54 18.28 10.32 0.19
CA PHE A 54 18.73 10.21 -1.21
C PHE A 54 19.95 11.11 -1.45
N ASN A 55 19.86 12.39 -1.09
CA ASN A 55 20.90 13.36 -1.39
C ASN A 55 22.21 13.03 -0.66
N GLU A 56 22.14 12.65 0.62
CA GLU A 56 23.30 12.23 1.41
C GLU A 56 23.92 10.95 0.85
N SER A 57 23.10 9.96 0.46
CA SER A 57 23.62 8.72 -0.13
C SER A 57 24.36 8.98 -1.45
N ILE A 58 23.81 9.84 -2.31
CA ILE A 58 24.47 10.20 -3.58
C ILE A 58 25.74 11.00 -3.34
N ALA A 59 25.72 11.96 -2.42
CA ALA A 59 26.89 12.79 -2.10
C ALA A 59 28.05 11.96 -1.53
N ALA A 60 27.75 11.01 -0.64
CA ALA A 60 28.74 10.14 -0.02
C ALA A 60 29.17 8.96 -0.92
N ASN A 61 28.51 8.75 -2.06
CA ASN A 61 28.67 7.57 -2.92
C ASN A 61 28.59 6.24 -2.13
N THR A 62 27.64 6.17 -1.20
CA THR A 62 27.31 4.98 -0.40
C THR A 62 25.89 5.12 0.11
N ILE A 63 25.27 4.05 0.59
CA ILE A 63 23.95 4.17 1.23
C ILE A 63 24.16 4.81 2.62
N ALA A 64 23.55 5.98 2.83
CA ALA A 64 23.62 6.73 4.08
C ALA A 64 22.86 6.01 5.22
N PRO A 65 23.26 6.20 6.49
CA PRO A 65 22.68 5.49 7.63
C PRO A 65 21.30 6.04 7.99
N TYR A 66 20.26 5.46 7.39
CA TYR A 66 18.84 5.70 7.70
C TYR A 66 18.15 4.37 7.97
N ALA A 67 17.07 4.41 8.75
CA ALA A 67 16.30 3.21 9.04
C ALA A 67 15.68 2.64 7.75
N GLN A 68 15.73 1.33 7.62
CA GLN A 68 15.35 0.60 6.41
C GLN A 68 14.74 -0.76 6.77
N PHE A 69 14.14 -1.41 5.77
CA PHE A 69 13.39 -2.63 5.92
C PHE A 69 14.31 -3.83 6.17
N GLY A 70 15.27 -4.10 5.28
CA GLY A 70 16.25 -5.17 5.42
C GLY A 70 17.65 -4.68 5.80
N PRO A 71 18.65 -5.56 5.95
CA PRO A 71 20.05 -5.16 6.07
C PRO A 71 20.64 -4.68 4.72
N LEU A 72 21.85 -4.12 4.75
CA LEU A 72 22.65 -3.82 3.55
C LEU A 72 23.71 -4.89 3.26
N ASN A 73 24.24 -4.86 2.05
CA ASN A 73 25.46 -5.57 1.68
C ASN A 73 26.50 -4.58 1.06
N PRO A 74 27.64 -4.32 1.74
CA PRO A 74 27.97 -4.72 3.11
C PRO A 74 27.05 -4.06 4.15
N ARG A 75 26.93 -4.68 5.34
CA ARG A 75 26.07 -4.20 6.44
C ARG A 75 26.61 -2.89 7.02
N PHE A 76 25.71 -2.12 7.64
CA PHE A 76 26.10 -1.04 8.54
C PHE A 76 26.88 -1.58 9.74
N ASP A 77 27.90 -0.83 10.15
CA ASP A 77 28.58 -1.05 11.42
C ASP A 77 27.71 -0.58 12.61
N MET A 78 28.27 -0.60 13.82
CA MET A 78 27.51 -0.24 15.03
C MET A 78 27.17 1.26 15.09
N ILE A 79 28.05 2.14 14.63
CA ILE A 79 27.84 3.59 14.65
C ILE A 79 26.75 3.94 13.64
N GLU A 80 26.88 3.40 12.42
CA GLU A 80 25.92 3.61 11.35
C GLU A 80 24.53 3.06 11.70
N LYS A 81 24.44 1.95 12.44
CA LYS A 81 23.15 1.47 12.97
C LYS A 81 22.51 2.47 13.93
N MET A 82 23.29 3.04 14.84
CA MET A 82 22.78 4.03 15.79
C MET A 82 22.33 5.31 15.08
N GLU A 83 23.08 5.75 14.07
CA GLU A 83 22.70 6.87 13.20
C GLU A 83 21.43 6.55 12.41
N ALA A 84 21.31 5.35 11.83
CA ALA A 84 20.13 4.91 11.10
C ALA A 84 18.85 4.96 11.95
N ILE A 85 18.95 4.52 13.21
CA ILE A 85 17.86 4.57 14.16
C ILE A 85 17.47 6.03 14.48
N ALA A 86 18.45 6.91 14.69
CA ALA A 86 18.21 8.32 14.98
C ALA A 86 17.59 9.07 13.80
N ASN A 87 18.05 8.78 12.58
CA ASN A 87 17.60 9.40 11.34
C ASN A 87 16.22 8.90 10.88
N GLN A 88 15.75 7.76 11.40
CA GLN A 88 14.46 7.15 11.06
C GLN A 88 14.33 6.87 9.55
N ILE A 89 13.11 6.56 9.09
CA ILE A 89 12.83 6.28 7.68
C ILE A 89 12.54 7.61 6.97
N ASP A 90 13.33 7.92 5.94
CA ASP A 90 13.15 9.11 5.10
C ASP A 90 12.78 8.74 3.63
N ASN A 91 13.02 7.50 3.22
CA ASN A 91 12.69 7.01 1.86
C ASN A 91 11.18 6.76 1.71
N LEU A 92 10.41 7.78 1.32
CA LEU A 92 8.96 7.66 1.15
C LEU A 92 8.57 7.07 -0.21
N ASN A 93 8.92 5.80 -0.44
CA ASN A 93 8.83 5.11 -1.73
C ASN A 93 7.53 4.31 -1.94
N VAL A 94 6.55 4.37 -1.04
CA VAL A 94 5.41 3.44 -1.07
C VAL A 94 4.27 3.94 -1.94
N ASN A 95 3.76 5.16 -1.72
CA ASN A 95 2.58 5.65 -2.44
C ASN A 95 2.65 7.16 -2.72
N ILE A 96 1.69 7.68 -3.47
CA ILE A 96 1.50 9.10 -3.79
C ILE A 96 0.02 9.47 -3.73
N TYR A 97 -0.30 10.65 -3.22
CA TYR A 97 -1.67 11.15 -3.11
C TYR A 97 -1.76 12.62 -3.52
N ARG A 98 -2.97 13.02 -3.91
CA ARG A 98 -3.35 14.41 -4.18
C ARG A 98 -4.46 14.81 -3.23
N ILE A 99 -4.30 15.95 -2.57
CA ILE A 99 -5.31 16.53 -1.68
C ILE A 99 -5.62 17.96 -2.13
N ARG A 100 -6.90 18.35 -2.08
CA ARG A 100 -7.30 19.73 -2.31
C ARG A 100 -7.16 20.50 -1.00
N ASN A 101 -6.27 21.47 -0.95
CA ASN A 101 -6.07 22.29 0.24
C ASN A 101 -7.37 23.04 0.57
N ALA A 102 -7.94 22.79 1.74
CA ALA A 102 -9.22 23.37 2.14
C ALA A 102 -9.18 24.91 2.32
N LYS A 103 -8.01 25.49 2.61
CA LYS A 103 -7.83 26.94 2.80
C LYS A 103 -7.52 27.65 1.49
N GLY A 104 -6.68 27.05 0.64
CA GLY A 104 -6.18 27.68 -0.58
C GLY A 104 -6.86 27.22 -1.87
N GLY A 105 -7.63 26.14 -1.86
CA GLY A 105 -8.29 25.56 -3.03
C GLY A 105 -7.37 24.80 -3.99
N ASN A 106 -6.06 25.04 -3.93
CA ASN A 106 -5.06 24.39 -4.79
C ASN A 106 -4.87 22.91 -4.44
N PHE A 107 -4.49 22.11 -5.44
CA PHE A 107 -4.09 20.73 -5.24
C PHE A 107 -2.64 20.63 -4.75
N GLU A 108 -2.42 19.76 -3.79
CA GLU A 108 -1.11 19.43 -3.23
C GLU A 108 -0.85 17.94 -3.41
N TYR A 109 0.36 17.59 -3.84
CA TYR A 109 0.78 16.21 -4.05
C TYR A 109 1.77 15.81 -2.98
N MET A 110 1.60 14.61 -2.42
CA MET A 110 2.46 14.09 -1.37
C MET A 110 2.83 12.63 -1.62
N THR A 111 4.09 12.29 -1.38
CA THR A 111 4.52 10.89 -1.27
C THR A 111 4.45 10.44 0.18
N VAL A 112 4.04 9.19 0.39
CA VAL A 112 3.79 8.62 1.72
C VAL A 112 4.43 7.25 1.86
N ASN A 113 4.70 6.88 3.11
CA ASN A 113 5.13 5.56 3.58
C ASN A 113 4.38 5.27 4.91
N ASP A 114 4.70 4.19 5.61
CA ASP A 114 4.11 3.84 6.91
C ASP A 114 4.68 4.64 8.08
N VAL A 115 5.20 5.84 7.80
CA VAL A 115 5.67 6.81 8.79
C VAL A 115 4.88 8.11 8.70
N TRP A 116 4.98 8.93 9.72
CA TRP A 116 4.16 10.12 9.88
C TRP A 116 4.49 11.26 8.92
N GLU A 117 5.77 11.40 8.57
CA GLU A 117 6.27 12.40 7.65
C GLU A 117 5.79 12.19 6.21
N VAL A 118 5.69 13.29 5.47
CA VAL A 118 5.35 13.29 4.04
C VAL A 118 6.29 14.21 3.26
N TYR A 119 6.61 13.87 2.03
CA TYR A 119 7.28 14.80 1.11
C TYR A 119 6.26 15.40 0.16
N GLN A 120 6.22 16.73 0.08
CA GLN A 120 5.48 17.42 -0.96
C GLN A 120 6.26 17.33 -2.28
N VAL A 121 5.55 17.03 -3.36
CA VAL A 121 6.09 17.02 -4.72
C VAL A 121 5.28 17.94 -5.62
N SER A 122 5.89 18.42 -6.71
CA SER A 122 5.15 19.06 -7.78
C SER A 122 4.35 18.03 -8.58
N ASP A 123 3.29 18.51 -9.20
CA ASP A 123 2.37 17.77 -10.05
C ASP A 123 3.05 17.10 -11.27
N CYS A 124 3.37 17.88 -12.30
CA CYS A 124 3.78 17.42 -13.62
C CYS A 124 5.30 17.20 -13.69
N SER A 125 6.08 17.99 -12.92
CA SER A 125 7.55 17.91 -12.94
C SER A 125 8.14 16.92 -11.92
N LEU A 126 7.30 16.32 -11.07
CA LEU A 126 7.66 15.32 -10.06
C LEU A 126 8.79 15.77 -9.11
N LYS A 127 9.01 17.09 -9.01
CA LYS A 127 10.10 17.69 -8.25
C LYS A 127 9.77 17.58 -6.77
N THR A 128 10.68 17.02 -5.98
CA THR A 128 10.61 17.10 -4.52
C THR A 128 10.70 18.56 -4.08
N LEU A 129 9.70 19.01 -3.33
CA LEU A 129 9.60 20.39 -2.87
C LEU A 129 10.11 20.53 -1.44
N LYS A 130 9.55 19.76 -0.50
CA LYS A 130 9.94 19.81 0.92
C LYS A 130 9.44 18.60 1.69
N LEU A 131 10.17 18.26 2.77
CA LEU A 131 9.68 17.41 3.84
C LEU A 131 8.67 18.18 4.69
N ILE A 132 7.62 17.50 5.12
CA ILE A 132 6.60 18.04 6.02
C ILE A 132 6.43 17.05 7.16
N SER A 133 6.58 17.56 8.38
CA SER A 133 6.29 16.85 9.63
C SER A 133 5.00 17.43 10.21
N PRO A 134 3.84 16.79 9.98
CA PRO A 134 2.57 17.31 10.47
C PRO A 134 2.56 17.36 12.01
N PRO A 135 1.87 18.34 12.61
CA PRO A 135 1.83 18.45 14.07
C PRO A 135 1.16 17.23 14.71
N THR A 136 1.68 16.83 15.87
CA THR A 136 1.13 15.73 16.69
C THR A 136 0.84 16.24 18.10
N SER A 137 -0.26 15.76 18.69
CA SER A 137 -0.62 16.07 20.09
C SER A 137 0.01 15.09 21.09
N VAL A 138 0.94 14.24 20.66
CA VAL A 138 1.52 13.15 21.46
C VAL A 138 2.68 13.65 22.30
N LYS A 139 2.72 13.26 23.57
CA LYS A 139 3.85 13.52 24.47
C LYS A 139 5.02 12.61 24.09
N THR A 140 5.99 13.16 23.37
CA THR A 140 7.11 12.42 22.76
C THR A 140 8.10 11.80 23.75
N HIS A 141 8.05 12.13 25.04
CA HIS A 141 8.91 11.56 26.08
C HIS A 141 8.37 10.25 26.70
N LEU A 142 7.18 9.80 26.30
CA LEU A 142 6.59 8.52 26.74
C LEU A 142 6.27 7.59 25.58
N TYR A 143 6.09 8.15 24.39
CA TYR A 143 5.64 7.46 23.20
C TYR A 143 6.39 7.98 21.99
N LEU A 144 6.70 7.06 21.07
CA LEU A 144 7.21 7.35 19.75
C LEU A 144 6.02 7.41 18.76
N PRO A 145 5.62 8.61 18.27
CA PRO A 145 4.57 8.78 17.27
C PRO A 145 5.13 8.62 15.86
N ILE A 146 5.54 7.41 15.51
CA ILE A 146 6.28 7.13 14.28
C ILE A 146 5.38 6.49 13.22
N LEU A 147 4.62 5.46 13.59
CA LEU A 147 4.00 4.58 12.62
C LEU A 147 2.66 5.17 12.12
N SER A 148 2.49 5.19 10.80
CA SER A 148 1.29 5.64 10.11
C SER A 148 0.94 4.65 9.00
N SER A 149 0.30 5.14 7.94
CA SER A 149 -0.16 4.34 6.80
C SER A 149 0.19 5.03 5.50
N ALA A 150 0.78 4.26 4.58
CA ALA A 150 0.94 4.67 3.20
C ALA A 150 -0.38 4.67 2.39
N HIS A 151 -1.50 4.36 3.05
CA HIS A 151 -2.84 4.27 2.46
C HIS A 151 -3.85 5.17 3.19
N PRO A 152 -3.69 6.51 3.15
CA PRO A 152 -4.78 7.39 3.53
C PRO A 152 -6.00 7.13 2.64
N VAL A 153 -7.19 7.23 3.22
CA VAL A 153 -8.45 6.92 2.54
C VAL A 153 -9.31 8.18 2.50
N GLN A 154 -9.84 8.52 1.32
CA GLN A 154 -10.74 9.67 1.20
C GLN A 154 -11.96 9.50 2.11
N GLU A 155 -12.40 10.59 2.75
CA GLU A 155 -13.62 10.56 3.56
C GLU A 155 -14.85 10.66 2.64
N PHE A 156 -15.84 9.80 2.88
CA PHE A 156 -17.04 9.73 2.04
C PHE A 156 -17.71 11.09 1.86
N GLY A 157 -17.91 11.50 0.61
CA GLY A 157 -18.57 12.76 0.26
C GLY A 157 -17.76 14.02 0.59
N ARG A 158 -16.46 13.90 0.87
CA ARG A 158 -15.56 15.02 1.19
C ARG A 158 -14.26 14.95 0.39
N GLN A 159 -13.59 16.10 0.29
CA GLN A 159 -12.25 16.22 -0.31
C GLN A 159 -11.12 15.96 0.69
N THR A 160 -11.48 15.65 1.94
CA THR A 160 -10.55 15.33 3.02
C THR A 160 -10.16 13.86 2.98
N TYR A 161 -8.96 13.56 3.47
CA TYR A 161 -8.50 12.19 3.68
C TYR A 161 -8.48 11.86 5.17
N LEU A 162 -8.64 10.59 5.49
CA LEU A 162 -8.39 10.03 6.81
C LEU A 162 -7.03 9.33 6.79
N THR A 163 -6.30 9.48 7.89
CA THR A 163 -5.09 8.70 8.19
C THR A 163 -5.03 8.46 9.70
N PHE A 164 -4.05 7.72 10.18
CA PHE A 164 -3.85 7.52 11.60
C PHE A 164 -2.37 7.65 11.98
N LEU A 165 -2.14 7.90 13.26
CA LEU A 165 -0.84 7.88 13.89
C LEU A 165 -0.89 6.88 15.03
N MET A 166 -0.03 5.87 14.96
CA MET A 166 0.18 4.92 16.02
C MET A 166 1.35 5.36 16.87
N SER A 167 1.11 5.39 18.18
CA SER A 167 2.08 5.79 19.18
C SER A 167 2.47 4.56 19.99
N VAL A 168 3.73 4.18 19.85
CA VAL A 168 4.32 3.01 20.52
C VAL A 168 5.01 3.49 21.79
N PRO A 169 4.76 2.87 22.95
CA PRO A 169 5.36 3.29 24.20
C PRO A 169 6.83 2.93 24.24
N GLU A 170 7.62 3.78 24.92
CA GLU A 170 9.02 3.46 25.23
C GLU A 170 9.13 2.49 26.43
N LEU A 171 8.09 2.45 27.27
CA LEU A 171 8.05 1.62 28.48
C LEU A 171 7.14 0.39 28.27
N PRO A 172 7.60 -0.82 28.62
CA PRO A 172 6.92 -2.08 28.27
C PRO A 172 5.56 -2.31 28.93
N PHE A 173 5.23 -1.60 30.01
CA PHE A 173 3.97 -1.74 30.74
C PHE A 173 2.85 -0.80 30.24
N LEU A 174 3.17 0.14 29.35
CA LEU A 174 2.18 1.01 28.72
C LEU A 174 1.58 0.32 27.48
N LYS A 175 0.30 0.61 27.19
CA LYS A 175 -0.34 0.16 25.95
C LYS A 175 -0.04 1.13 24.82
N SER A 176 0.19 0.60 23.62
CA SER A 176 0.18 1.41 22.39
C SER A 176 -1.21 1.99 22.15
N PHE A 177 -1.28 3.14 21.50
CA PHE A 177 -2.55 3.74 21.11
C PHE A 177 -2.50 4.25 19.68
N VAL A 178 -3.68 4.44 19.09
CA VAL A 178 -3.85 5.02 17.77
C VAL A 178 -4.67 6.28 17.87
N THR A 179 -4.28 7.29 17.10
CA THR A 179 -5.08 8.50 16.89
C THR A 179 -5.48 8.59 15.42
N LEU A 180 -6.78 8.63 15.16
CA LEU A 180 -7.33 8.87 13.83
C LEU A 180 -7.35 10.38 13.56
N TYR A 181 -6.83 10.77 12.39
CA TYR A 181 -6.75 12.14 11.93
C TYR A 181 -7.49 12.35 10.62
N ARG A 182 -8.04 13.55 10.46
CA ARG A 182 -8.51 14.09 9.19
C ARG A 182 -7.47 15.04 8.62
N MET A 183 -7.26 14.93 7.32
CA MET A 183 -6.34 15.74 6.53
C MET A 183 -7.15 16.65 5.62
N SER A 184 -6.95 17.96 5.76
CA SER A 184 -7.53 19.02 4.90
C SER A 184 -6.49 19.68 3.99
N SER A 185 -5.22 19.37 4.20
CA SER A 185 -4.05 19.73 3.39
C SER A 185 -2.95 18.71 3.71
N ILE A 186 -1.82 18.78 3.00
CA ILE A 186 -0.67 17.92 3.32
C ILE A 186 -0.13 18.14 4.74
N GLY A 187 -0.23 19.36 5.28
CA GLY A 187 0.31 19.74 6.59
C GLY A 187 -0.70 19.76 7.73
N ASP A 188 -2.00 19.88 7.45
CA ASP A 188 -3.03 19.94 8.49
C ASP A 188 -3.42 18.53 8.97
N ARG A 189 -3.58 18.38 10.30
CA ARG A 189 -4.05 17.15 10.96
C ARG A 189 -5.07 17.48 12.03
N GLU A 190 -6.34 17.27 11.74
CA GLU A 190 -7.42 17.41 12.72
C GLU A 190 -7.61 16.08 13.45
N LYS A 191 -7.34 16.05 14.75
CA LYS A 191 -7.58 14.87 15.58
C LYS A 191 -9.08 14.55 15.64
N ILE A 192 -9.46 13.35 15.22
CA ILE A 192 -10.83 12.84 15.38
C ILE A 192 -10.98 12.19 16.76
N VAL A 193 -10.21 11.13 17.02
CA VAL A 193 -10.28 10.36 18.25
C VAL A 193 -9.01 9.55 18.50
N THR A 194 -8.74 9.24 19.77
CA THR A 194 -7.65 8.36 20.21
C THR A 194 -8.22 7.15 20.95
N TRP A 195 -7.66 5.96 20.74
CA TRP A 195 -8.00 4.76 21.51
C TRP A 195 -6.77 3.89 21.75
N TYR A 196 -6.77 3.15 22.86
CA TYR A 196 -5.71 2.18 23.18
C TYR A 196 -5.92 0.86 22.43
N LEU A 197 -4.83 0.24 22.03
CA LEU A 197 -4.82 -1.05 21.37
C LEU A 197 -4.84 -2.17 22.42
N GLU A 198 -5.54 -3.27 22.12
CA GLU A 198 -5.56 -4.45 22.99
C GLU A 198 -4.29 -5.30 22.88
N ALA A 199 -3.58 -5.18 21.75
CA ALA A 199 -2.31 -5.84 21.51
C ALA A 199 -1.44 -4.99 20.56
N PRO A 200 -0.10 -5.11 20.62
CA PRO A 200 0.81 -4.50 19.64
C PRO A 200 0.43 -4.92 18.21
N THR A 201 0.33 -3.99 17.29
CA THR A 201 -0.04 -4.30 15.90
C THR A 201 0.72 -3.40 14.94
N TYR A 202 0.94 -3.87 13.71
CA TYR A 202 1.37 -3.11 12.57
C TYR A 202 0.21 -3.09 11.57
N MET A 203 -0.25 -1.91 11.17
CA MET A 203 -1.38 -1.73 10.26
C MET A 203 -0.89 -0.96 9.03
N HIS A 204 -0.77 -1.64 7.90
CA HIS A 204 -0.31 -1.00 6.66
C HIS A 204 -1.43 -0.17 5.99
N SER A 205 -2.67 -0.63 6.11
CA SER A 205 -3.83 0.04 5.51
C SER A 205 -5.09 -0.15 6.37
N PHE A 206 -6.13 0.60 6.06
CA PHE A 206 -7.43 0.53 6.72
C PHE A 206 -8.53 0.90 5.72
N SER A 207 -9.80 0.70 6.10
CA SER A 207 -10.94 1.06 5.24
C SER A 207 -11.83 2.11 5.87
N VAL A 208 -12.56 2.82 5.01
CA VAL A 208 -13.57 3.80 5.40
C VAL A 208 -14.89 3.46 4.72
N THR A 209 -15.98 3.62 5.45
CA THR A 209 -17.37 3.53 4.96
C THR A 209 -18.00 4.93 4.99
N LYS A 210 -19.31 5.05 4.78
CA LYS A 210 -19.98 6.36 4.87
C LYS A 210 -19.84 6.99 6.26
N ASN A 211 -19.90 6.19 7.32
CA ASN A 211 -19.95 6.68 8.71
C ASN A 211 -18.81 6.18 9.59
N TYR A 212 -18.03 5.19 9.15
CA TYR A 212 -17.06 4.50 9.99
C TYR A 212 -15.68 4.38 9.33
N ALA A 213 -14.62 4.50 10.12
CA ALA A 213 -13.31 3.94 9.79
C ALA A 213 -13.16 2.57 10.46
N VAL A 214 -12.59 1.60 9.75
CA VAL A 214 -12.42 0.21 10.22
C VAL A 214 -10.97 -0.21 10.11
N PHE A 215 -10.40 -0.62 11.24
CA PHE A 215 -9.03 -1.07 11.38
C PHE A 215 -9.00 -2.54 11.77
N ILE A 216 -8.11 -3.30 11.15
CA ILE A 216 -7.85 -4.70 11.52
C ILE A 216 -6.48 -4.72 12.20
N GLY A 217 -6.46 -4.81 13.52
CA GLY A 217 -5.25 -4.97 14.30
C GLY A 217 -4.75 -6.40 14.18
N GLN A 218 -3.93 -6.67 13.17
CA GLN A 218 -3.29 -7.97 12.96
C GLN A 218 -2.31 -8.29 14.10
N PRO A 219 -2.17 -9.55 14.50
CA PRO A 219 -1.20 -10.02 15.49
C PRO A 219 0.23 -10.09 14.91
N VAL A 220 0.65 -9.00 14.28
CA VAL A 220 1.98 -8.74 13.73
C VAL A 220 2.42 -7.39 14.27
N SER A 221 3.64 -7.26 14.78
CA SER A 221 4.16 -5.98 15.30
C SER A 221 5.63 -5.79 15.02
N ILE A 222 6.12 -4.55 15.16
CA ILE A 222 7.54 -4.22 15.11
C ILE A 222 8.05 -4.10 16.55
N ASN A 223 9.01 -4.94 16.92
CA ASN A 223 9.66 -4.90 18.22
C ASN A 223 10.81 -3.88 18.21
N LEU A 224 10.62 -2.75 18.89
CA LEU A 224 11.59 -1.67 18.90
C LEU A 224 12.95 -2.08 19.47
N TRP A 225 13.00 -2.92 20.51
CA TRP A 225 14.27 -3.42 21.08
C TRP A 225 15.06 -4.28 20.09
N LYS A 226 14.35 -5.13 19.32
CA LYS A 226 14.97 -5.86 18.20
C LYS A 226 15.41 -4.90 17.11
N MET A 227 14.62 -3.88 16.79
CA MET A 227 15.00 -2.84 15.82
C MET A 227 16.30 -2.13 16.24
N PHE A 228 16.43 -1.74 17.52
CA PHE A 228 17.65 -1.11 18.05
C PHE A 228 18.89 -2.02 17.92
N SER A 229 18.75 -3.31 18.22
CA SER A 229 19.89 -4.26 18.18
C SER A 229 20.24 -4.79 16.78
N LYS A 230 19.24 -4.95 15.91
CA LYS A 230 19.40 -5.52 14.56
C LYS A 230 19.62 -4.45 13.49
N GLY A 231 19.10 -3.25 13.70
CA GLY A 231 19.23 -2.11 12.78
C GLY A 231 18.36 -2.20 11.51
N ASN A 232 17.34 -3.07 11.49
CA ASN A 232 16.40 -3.17 10.37
C ASN A 232 15.03 -3.70 10.83
N ILE A 233 13.99 -3.44 10.04
CA ILE A 233 12.59 -3.73 10.39
C ILE A 233 12.25 -5.21 10.24
N VAL A 234 12.73 -5.89 9.19
CA VAL A 234 12.40 -7.30 8.91
C VAL A 234 12.79 -8.21 10.08
N GLU A 235 13.98 -8.05 10.64
CA GLU A 235 14.44 -8.82 11.81
C GLU A 235 13.73 -8.40 13.12
N ALA A 236 13.05 -7.25 13.12
CA ALA A 236 12.27 -6.73 14.23
C ALA A 236 10.77 -7.09 14.16
N MET A 237 10.28 -7.62 13.04
CA MET A 237 8.88 -8.02 12.91
C MET A 237 8.59 -9.32 13.68
N GLU A 238 7.49 -9.32 14.44
CA GLU A 238 7.05 -10.45 15.25
C GLU A 238 5.64 -10.89 14.83
N TYR A 239 5.50 -12.16 14.49
CA TYR A 239 4.23 -12.79 14.10
C TYR A 239 3.74 -13.68 15.24
N ARG A 240 2.59 -13.35 15.82
CA ARG A 240 1.98 -14.11 16.92
C ARG A 240 0.81 -14.94 16.41
N TYR A 241 1.13 -16.09 15.80
CA TYR A 241 0.18 -16.95 15.11
C TYR A 241 -0.97 -17.50 15.97
N ASN A 242 -0.82 -17.50 17.30
CA ASN A 242 -1.82 -17.98 18.24
C ASN A 242 -2.68 -16.84 18.84
N ASP A 243 -2.35 -15.59 18.54
CA ASP A 243 -3.07 -14.43 19.08
C ASP A 243 -4.34 -14.14 18.26
N PRO A 244 -5.39 -13.61 18.90
CA PRO A 244 -6.58 -13.16 18.19
C PRO A 244 -6.29 -11.90 17.37
N THR A 245 -7.13 -11.65 16.38
CA THR A 245 -7.17 -10.38 15.64
C THR A 245 -8.18 -9.45 16.30
N TYR A 246 -7.79 -8.22 16.60
CA TYR A 246 -8.69 -7.19 17.12
C TYR A 246 -9.18 -6.27 15.99
N ILE A 247 -10.46 -5.92 15.97
CA ILE A 247 -11.05 -5.06 14.95
C ILE A 247 -11.60 -3.82 15.64
N TYR A 248 -11.17 -2.65 15.18
CA TYR A 248 -11.59 -1.37 15.74
C TYR A 248 -12.48 -0.64 14.74
N VAL A 249 -13.70 -0.35 15.14
CA VAL A 249 -14.67 0.41 14.33
C VAL A 249 -14.91 1.76 14.98
N VAL A 250 -14.50 2.82 14.28
CA VAL A 250 -14.61 4.21 14.74
C VAL A 250 -15.74 4.90 14.00
N HIS A 251 -16.78 5.31 14.73
CA HIS A 251 -17.85 6.13 14.15
C HIS A 251 -17.35 7.58 13.98
N LEU A 252 -17.24 8.06 12.74
CA LEU A 252 -16.55 9.32 12.41
C LEU A 252 -17.21 10.56 13.00
N ARG A 253 -18.54 10.57 13.14
CA ARG A 253 -19.30 11.68 13.75
C ARG A 253 -19.33 11.66 15.28
N SER A 254 -19.80 10.57 15.88
CA SER A 254 -19.93 10.45 17.34
C SER A 254 -18.61 10.16 18.05
N LYS A 255 -17.55 9.82 17.30
CA LYS A 255 -16.23 9.43 17.79
C LYS A 255 -16.25 8.16 18.65
N LYS A 256 -17.37 7.44 18.68
CA LYS A 256 -17.51 6.17 19.41
C LYS A 256 -16.62 5.10 18.76
N ILE A 257 -15.85 4.39 19.58
CA ILE A 257 -15.08 3.22 19.17
C ILE A 257 -15.82 1.96 19.63
N THR A 258 -15.89 0.97 18.73
CA THR A 258 -16.32 -0.40 19.06
C THR A 258 -15.15 -1.32 18.77
N THR A 259 -14.68 -2.04 19.79
CA THR A 259 -13.62 -3.04 19.66
C THR A 259 -14.27 -4.42 19.59
N LEU A 260 -13.92 -5.19 18.57
CA LEU A 260 -14.34 -6.58 18.39
C LEU A 260 -13.12 -7.49 18.42
N LYS A 261 -13.34 -8.74 18.85
CA LYS A 261 -12.33 -9.79 18.84
C LYS A 261 -12.71 -10.84 17.80
N TYR A 262 -11.77 -11.23 16.97
CA TYR A 262 -11.85 -12.37 16.07
C TYR A 262 -10.79 -13.40 16.49
N ASP A 263 -11.22 -14.56 16.98
CA ASP A 263 -10.35 -15.55 17.65
C ASP A 263 -9.43 -16.34 16.70
N LYS A 264 -9.00 -15.74 15.59
CA LYS A 264 -8.06 -16.34 14.63
C LYS A 264 -7.02 -15.32 14.19
N PHE A 265 -5.83 -15.83 13.87
CA PHE A 265 -4.76 -15.07 13.22
C PHE A 265 -5.19 -14.59 11.83
N VAL A 266 -4.93 -13.31 11.56
CA VAL A 266 -5.11 -12.69 10.24
C VAL A 266 -3.95 -11.74 10.02
N SER A 267 -3.16 -11.96 8.97
CA SER A 267 -2.18 -10.99 8.49
C SER A 267 -2.57 -10.45 7.11
N TYR A 268 -2.22 -9.20 6.84
CA TYR A 268 -2.52 -8.51 5.60
C TYR A 268 -1.58 -7.32 5.37
N PHE A 269 -1.54 -6.86 4.13
CA PHE A 269 -1.08 -5.50 3.79
C PHE A 269 -2.24 -4.62 3.39
N HIS A 270 -3.08 -5.09 2.45
CA HIS A 270 -4.06 -4.25 1.79
C HIS A 270 -5.51 -4.57 2.17
N HIS A 271 -6.24 -3.54 2.56
CA HIS A 271 -7.69 -3.53 2.45
C HIS A 271 -8.09 -3.32 0.99
N ILE A 272 -9.16 -4.00 0.56
CA ILE A 272 -9.76 -3.80 -0.77
C ILE A 272 -10.78 -2.66 -0.68
N ASN A 273 -11.81 -2.83 0.14
CA ASN A 273 -12.86 -1.83 0.37
C ASN A 273 -13.70 -2.18 1.62
N ALA A 274 -14.49 -1.22 2.08
CA ALA A 274 -15.53 -1.46 3.09
C ALA A 274 -16.81 -0.70 2.78
N TYR A 275 -17.94 -1.23 3.24
CA TYR A 275 -19.23 -0.56 3.12
C TYR A 275 -20.21 -0.96 4.22
N GLU A 276 -21.18 -0.09 4.48
CA GLU A 276 -22.29 -0.38 5.38
C GLU A 276 -23.35 -1.21 4.66
N HIS A 277 -23.79 -2.32 5.27
CA HIS A 277 -24.82 -3.21 4.77
C HIS A 277 -26.01 -3.24 5.73
N ARG A 278 -27.11 -2.55 5.38
CA ARG A 278 -28.26 -2.34 6.29
C ARG A 278 -27.84 -1.57 7.56
N LYS A 279 -28.77 -1.39 8.50
CA LYS A 279 -28.50 -0.71 9.77
C LYS A 279 -27.54 -1.56 10.62
N HIS A 280 -26.47 -0.95 11.12
CA HIS A 280 -25.48 -1.53 12.05
C HIS A 280 -24.59 -2.66 11.52
N LYS A 281 -24.61 -3.02 10.22
CA LYS A 281 -23.63 -3.99 9.70
C LYS A 281 -22.63 -3.35 8.76
N ILE A 282 -21.39 -3.80 8.84
CA ILE A 282 -20.29 -3.35 8.00
C ILE A 282 -19.66 -4.57 7.33
N VAL A 283 -19.36 -4.46 6.06
CA VAL A 283 -18.59 -5.43 5.29
C VAL A 283 -17.21 -4.84 5.02
N VAL A 284 -16.16 -5.62 5.24
CA VAL A 284 -14.77 -5.24 4.93
C VAL A 284 -14.10 -6.39 4.20
N ASP A 285 -13.50 -6.10 3.05
CA ASP A 285 -12.71 -7.08 2.29
C ASP A 285 -11.23 -6.72 2.34
N ILE A 286 -10.37 -7.71 2.60
CA ILE A 286 -8.91 -7.54 2.66
C ILE A 286 -8.18 -8.66 1.90
N CYS A 287 -6.97 -8.34 1.43
CA CYS A 287 -6.00 -9.31 0.91
C CYS A 287 -5.18 -9.85 2.08
N THR A 288 -5.39 -11.12 2.43
CA THR A 288 -4.73 -11.81 3.54
C THR A 288 -3.49 -12.58 3.11
N GLN A 289 -2.58 -12.76 4.06
CA GLN A 289 -1.44 -13.67 3.95
C GLN A 289 -1.37 -14.61 5.17
N ASN A 290 -0.95 -15.86 4.96
CA ASN A 290 -0.90 -16.88 6.02
C ASN A 290 0.50 -17.06 6.66
N SER A 291 1.51 -16.31 6.21
CA SER A 291 2.89 -16.40 6.72
C SER A 291 3.63 -15.07 6.59
N SER A 292 4.77 -14.95 7.29
CA SER A 292 5.71 -13.85 7.08
C SER A 292 6.29 -13.89 5.66
N ASN A 293 5.67 -13.13 4.76
CA ASN A 293 6.15 -13.02 3.37
C ASN A 293 7.30 -12.00 3.24
N MET A 294 7.70 -11.32 4.32
CA MET A 294 8.74 -10.29 4.26
C MET A 294 10.12 -10.85 3.89
N HIS A 295 10.49 -12.02 4.41
CA HIS A 295 11.73 -12.68 4.00
C HIS A 295 11.75 -13.08 2.52
N THR A 296 10.58 -13.31 1.93
CA THR A 296 10.45 -13.70 0.52
C THR A 296 10.73 -12.53 -0.43
N MET A 297 10.69 -11.30 0.10
CA MET A 297 11.00 -10.06 -0.60
C MET A 297 12.48 -9.65 -0.48
N GLU A 298 13.31 -10.48 0.17
CA GLU A 298 14.75 -10.29 0.20
C GLU A 298 15.38 -10.66 -1.17
N MET A 299 16.34 -9.85 -1.62
CA MET A 299 17.02 -9.98 -2.91
C MET A 299 17.67 -11.35 -3.14
N PRO A 300 18.29 -12.03 -2.16
CA PRO A 300 18.80 -13.38 -2.35
C PRO A 300 17.72 -14.39 -2.76
N TYR A 301 16.49 -14.26 -2.22
CA TYR A 301 15.36 -15.10 -2.61
C TYR A 301 14.87 -14.72 -4.01
N ILE A 302 14.58 -13.44 -4.26
CA ILE A 302 14.04 -12.96 -5.55
C ILE A 302 15.01 -13.24 -6.71
N ARG A 303 16.31 -13.02 -6.52
CA ARG A 303 17.32 -13.17 -7.58
C ARG A 303 17.68 -14.63 -7.87
N SER A 304 17.33 -15.56 -6.99
CA SER A 304 17.57 -16.99 -7.19
C SER A 304 16.31 -17.70 -7.70
N PRO A 305 16.29 -18.20 -8.96
CA PRO A 305 15.16 -18.97 -9.48
C PRO A 305 14.76 -20.15 -8.60
N THR A 306 15.76 -20.86 -8.08
CA THR A 306 15.54 -22.02 -7.21
C THR A 306 14.90 -21.62 -5.89
N LEU A 307 15.36 -20.54 -5.25
CA LEU A 307 14.79 -20.12 -3.96
C LEU A 307 13.38 -19.54 -4.15
N ARG A 308 13.19 -18.59 -5.09
CA ARG A 308 11.87 -17.98 -5.28
C ARG A 308 10.80 -18.98 -5.68
N ASN A 309 11.11 -20.01 -6.46
CA ASN A 309 10.12 -21.01 -6.86
C ASN A 309 9.79 -21.99 -5.72
N LYS A 310 10.73 -22.28 -4.81
CA LYS A 310 10.50 -23.14 -3.64
C LYS A 310 9.64 -22.51 -2.54
N VAL A 311 9.63 -21.18 -2.43
CA VAL A 311 8.88 -20.49 -1.38
C VAL A 311 7.39 -20.47 -1.72
N PRO A 312 6.50 -21.08 -0.91
CA PRO A 312 5.07 -20.99 -1.14
C PRO A 312 4.55 -19.57 -0.84
N LEU A 313 3.67 -19.08 -1.70
CA LEU A 313 2.99 -17.80 -1.51
C LEU A 313 1.55 -18.05 -1.09
N TYR A 314 1.26 -17.81 0.20
CA TYR A 314 -0.07 -18.03 0.75
C TYR A 314 -0.84 -16.71 0.84
N TYR A 315 -1.47 -16.35 -0.28
CA TYR A 315 -2.38 -15.21 -0.36
C TYR A 315 -3.84 -15.67 -0.36
N GLY A 316 -4.74 -14.78 0.01
CA GLY A 316 -6.18 -15.03 0.05
C GLY A 316 -6.97 -13.73 0.09
N ILE A 317 -8.27 -13.78 -0.19
CA ILE A 317 -9.19 -12.68 0.12
C ILE A 317 -10.12 -13.12 1.25
N LYS A 318 -10.30 -12.26 2.24
CA LYS A 318 -11.22 -12.49 3.36
C LYS A 318 -12.22 -11.35 3.48
N ARG A 319 -13.51 -11.71 3.60
CA ARG A 319 -14.62 -10.80 3.87
C ARG A 319 -15.01 -10.89 5.33
N PHE A 320 -14.88 -9.78 6.05
CA PHE A 320 -15.40 -9.61 7.39
C PHE A 320 -16.82 -9.04 7.33
N ALA A 321 -17.73 -9.61 8.11
CA ALA A 321 -19.07 -9.10 8.35
C ALA A 321 -19.18 -8.74 9.84
N ILE A 322 -19.28 -7.45 10.12
CA ILE A 322 -19.29 -6.88 11.48
C ILE A 322 -20.71 -6.43 11.80
N ASP A 323 -21.27 -6.88 12.93
CA ASP A 323 -22.52 -6.37 13.49
C ASP A 323 -22.23 -5.48 14.71
N LEU A 324 -22.66 -4.23 14.67
CA LEU A 324 -22.45 -3.24 15.73
C LEU A 324 -23.60 -3.19 16.75
N LYS A 325 -24.75 -3.80 16.46
CA LYS A 325 -25.88 -3.87 17.39
C LYS A 325 -25.61 -4.95 18.43
N THR A 326 -25.17 -6.11 17.98
CA THR A 326 -24.62 -7.18 18.81
C THR A 326 -23.17 -7.33 18.42
N PRO A 327 -22.22 -6.63 19.08
CA PRO A 327 -20.80 -6.58 18.70
C PRO A 327 -20.22 -7.96 18.42
N TYR A 328 -20.24 -8.33 17.16
CA TYR A 328 -19.86 -9.65 16.66
C TYR A 328 -19.24 -9.49 15.29
N VAL A 329 -18.25 -10.33 15.01
CA VAL A 329 -17.60 -10.39 13.70
C VAL A 329 -17.54 -11.83 13.23
N ASP A 330 -17.98 -12.03 12.00
CA ASP A 330 -17.71 -13.24 11.23
C ASP A 330 -16.78 -12.91 10.08
N ALA A 331 -16.02 -13.90 9.60
CA ALA A 331 -15.16 -13.73 8.45
C ALA A 331 -15.14 -14.98 7.58
N ARG A 332 -15.38 -14.79 6.28
CA ARG A 332 -15.36 -15.86 5.28
C ARG A 332 -14.27 -15.65 4.25
N SER A 333 -13.70 -16.74 3.78
CA SER A 333 -12.86 -16.77 2.58
C SER A 333 -13.74 -17.08 1.35
N PHE A 334 -13.31 -16.60 0.18
CA PHE A 334 -14.01 -16.85 -1.07
C PHE A 334 -13.70 -18.27 -1.58
N LYS A 335 -14.66 -18.90 -2.26
CA LYS A 335 -14.42 -20.20 -2.92
C LYS A 335 -13.53 -19.97 -4.15
N PRO A 336 -12.60 -20.89 -4.47
CA PRO A 336 -11.84 -20.81 -5.71
C PRO A 336 -12.77 -20.77 -6.92
N SER A 337 -12.46 -19.94 -7.91
CA SER A 337 -13.20 -19.92 -9.17
C SER A 337 -12.89 -21.18 -9.99
N LYS A 338 -13.89 -21.65 -10.74
CA LYS A 338 -13.70 -22.74 -11.70
C LYS A 338 -12.90 -22.33 -12.93
N ILE A 339 -12.94 -21.04 -13.28
CA ILE A 339 -12.30 -20.48 -14.48
C ILE A 339 -10.89 -19.95 -14.14
N VAL A 340 -10.75 -19.29 -12.99
CA VAL A 340 -9.49 -18.70 -12.52
C VAL A 340 -9.23 -19.17 -11.09
N PRO A 341 -8.71 -20.40 -10.86
CA PRO A 341 -8.60 -20.99 -9.52
C PRO A 341 -7.77 -20.17 -8.53
N TYR A 342 -6.77 -19.44 -9.03
CA TYR A 342 -5.87 -18.59 -8.27
C TYR A 342 -6.42 -17.17 -8.02
N SER A 343 -7.66 -16.86 -8.42
CA SER A 343 -8.22 -15.50 -8.32
C SER A 343 -8.27 -14.93 -6.90
N ASN A 344 -8.36 -15.82 -5.90
CA ASN A 344 -8.37 -15.43 -4.50
C ASN A 344 -6.99 -15.10 -3.94
N ASN A 345 -5.90 -15.39 -4.67
CA ASN A 345 -4.53 -15.11 -4.24
C ASN A 345 -4.09 -13.68 -4.59
N LEU A 346 -5.04 -12.82 -4.92
CA LEU A 346 -4.82 -11.45 -5.36
C LEU A 346 -4.32 -10.58 -4.20
N ASP A 347 -3.35 -9.73 -4.51
CA ASP A 347 -2.91 -8.60 -3.69
C ASP A 347 -2.73 -7.34 -4.56
N MET A 348 -2.30 -6.22 -3.98
CA MET A 348 -2.24 -4.90 -4.62
C MET A 348 -3.60 -4.53 -5.25
N PRO A 349 -4.68 -4.49 -4.44
CA PRO A 349 -6.03 -4.37 -4.95
C PRO A 349 -6.35 -2.95 -5.44
N ALA A 350 -7.04 -2.87 -6.57
CA ALA A 350 -7.71 -1.70 -7.09
C ALA A 350 -9.20 -2.01 -7.29
N ILE A 351 -10.03 -0.98 -7.18
CA ILE A 351 -11.47 -1.05 -7.47
C ILE A 351 -11.84 0.12 -8.38
N ASN A 352 -13.08 0.13 -8.88
CA ASN A 352 -13.67 1.37 -9.37
C ASN A 352 -13.91 2.31 -8.19
N GLU A 353 -13.17 3.42 -8.10
CA GLU A 353 -13.26 4.36 -6.97
C GLU A 353 -14.65 5.02 -6.83
N ASN A 354 -15.49 5.00 -7.87
CA ASN A 354 -16.91 5.39 -7.74
C ASN A 354 -17.70 4.46 -6.79
N TYR A 355 -17.16 3.28 -6.48
CA TYR A 355 -17.71 2.29 -5.56
C TYR A 355 -16.97 2.22 -4.22
N ARG A 356 -16.04 3.15 -3.97
CA ARG A 356 -15.42 3.32 -2.65
C ARG A 356 -16.50 3.62 -1.61
N HIS A 357 -16.39 3.03 -0.42
CA HIS A 357 -17.34 3.17 0.71
C HIS A 357 -18.73 2.54 0.54
N VAL A 358 -19.05 2.02 -0.65
CA VAL A 358 -20.36 1.44 -0.99
C VAL A 358 -20.23 -0.01 -1.44
N LYS A 359 -21.37 -0.70 -1.55
CA LYS A 359 -21.39 -2.08 -2.04
C LYS A 359 -20.81 -2.10 -3.45
N TYR A 360 -19.89 -3.04 -3.67
CA TYR A 360 -19.14 -3.24 -4.90
C TYR A 360 -19.02 -4.75 -5.17
N CYS A 361 -18.72 -5.13 -6.40
CA CYS A 361 -18.62 -6.50 -6.85
C CYS A 361 -17.29 -6.85 -7.52
N PHE A 362 -16.47 -5.88 -7.94
CA PHE A 362 -15.22 -6.17 -8.64
C PHE A 362 -14.00 -5.56 -7.95
N ALA A 363 -13.00 -6.41 -7.73
CA ALA A 363 -11.65 -6.02 -7.36
C ALA A 363 -10.66 -6.48 -8.43
N TYR A 364 -9.62 -5.70 -8.67
CA TYR A 364 -8.55 -6.00 -9.61
C TYR A 364 -7.21 -6.01 -8.88
N GLY A 365 -6.26 -6.84 -9.29
CA GLY A 365 -4.98 -6.89 -8.59
C GLY A 365 -4.06 -7.98 -9.11
N LEU A 366 -2.91 -8.10 -8.47
CA LEU A 366 -1.83 -8.96 -8.89
C LEU A 366 -1.92 -10.33 -8.23
N VAL A 367 -1.66 -11.38 -9.01
CA VAL A 367 -1.35 -12.71 -8.51
C VAL A 367 0.04 -13.09 -8.98
N VAL A 368 0.91 -13.41 -8.03
CA VAL A 368 2.23 -13.98 -8.28
C VAL A 368 2.12 -15.50 -8.16
N LYS A 369 2.79 -16.24 -9.06
CA LYS A 369 2.63 -17.71 -9.20
C LYS A 369 1.18 -18.08 -9.50
N ALA A 370 0.66 -17.61 -10.63
CA ALA A 370 -0.68 -17.96 -11.10
C ALA A 370 -0.87 -19.48 -11.33
N ASP A 371 0.22 -20.25 -11.45
CA ASP A 371 0.22 -21.72 -11.49
C ASP A 371 0.56 -22.37 -10.13
N HIS A 372 0.62 -21.57 -9.06
CA HIS A 372 1.04 -21.92 -7.70
C HIS A 372 2.52 -22.34 -7.53
N VAL A 373 3.33 -22.32 -8.58
CA VAL A 373 4.70 -22.83 -8.56
C VAL A 373 5.71 -21.80 -9.04
N ASN A 374 5.54 -21.32 -10.27
CA ASN A 374 6.60 -20.64 -11.00
C ASN A 374 6.46 -19.11 -10.91
N TYR A 375 7.55 -18.45 -10.51
CA TYR A 375 7.57 -17.00 -10.31
C TYR A 375 7.48 -16.20 -11.62
N ASP A 376 7.69 -16.80 -12.78
CA ASP A 376 7.49 -16.16 -14.10
C ASP A 376 6.02 -16.15 -14.56
N LYS A 377 5.11 -16.74 -13.78
CA LYS A 377 3.67 -16.73 -14.03
C LYS A 377 2.97 -15.68 -13.18
N TRP A 378 2.94 -14.44 -13.67
CA TRP A 378 2.17 -13.36 -13.04
C TRP A 378 0.86 -13.13 -13.78
N ALA A 379 -0.17 -12.73 -13.03
CA ALA A 379 -1.47 -12.40 -13.60
C ALA A 379 -2.02 -11.11 -12.98
N LEU A 380 -2.72 -10.34 -13.80
CA LEU A 380 -3.73 -9.42 -13.32
C LEU A 380 -5.07 -10.15 -13.26
N VAL A 381 -5.71 -10.15 -12.12
CA VAL A 381 -6.98 -10.82 -11.89
C VAL A 381 -8.08 -9.77 -11.74
N LYS A 382 -9.25 -10.06 -12.32
CA LYS A 382 -10.54 -9.49 -11.95
C LYS A 382 -11.24 -10.50 -11.05
N LYS A 383 -11.49 -10.11 -9.81
CA LYS A 383 -12.21 -10.89 -8.81
C LYS A 383 -13.63 -10.35 -8.66
N ASP A 384 -14.61 -11.22 -8.88
CA ASP A 384 -16.01 -11.01 -8.53
C ASP A 384 -16.23 -11.36 -7.05
N VAL A 385 -16.26 -10.33 -6.20
CA VAL A 385 -16.48 -10.46 -4.75
C VAL A 385 -17.97 -10.52 -4.39
N CYS A 386 -18.87 -10.50 -5.37
CA CYS A 386 -20.28 -10.80 -5.19
C CYS A 386 -20.62 -12.27 -5.50
N ASP A 387 -19.64 -13.08 -5.88
CA ASP A 387 -19.77 -14.52 -6.11
C ASP A 387 -20.75 -14.90 -7.25
N HIS A 388 -20.89 -14.06 -8.29
CA HIS A 388 -21.71 -14.37 -9.47
C HIS A 388 -20.97 -15.23 -10.52
N GLY A 389 -19.67 -15.45 -10.33
CA GLY A 389 -18.82 -16.23 -11.24
C GLY A 389 -18.10 -15.40 -12.29
N GLY A 390 -17.98 -14.07 -12.12
CA GLY A 390 -17.33 -13.14 -13.05
C GLY A 390 -15.80 -13.04 -12.96
N ASP A 391 -15.12 -14.04 -12.39
CA ASP A 391 -13.66 -14.05 -12.24
C ASP A 391 -12.97 -14.22 -13.61
N LEU A 392 -12.03 -13.32 -13.92
CA LEU A 392 -11.24 -13.34 -15.16
C LEU A 392 -9.77 -12.99 -14.86
N SER A 393 -8.86 -13.27 -15.79
CA SER A 393 -7.45 -12.91 -15.65
C SER A 393 -6.82 -12.49 -16.97
N TRP A 394 -5.77 -11.68 -16.87
CA TRP A 394 -4.83 -11.34 -17.93
C TRP A 394 -3.44 -11.81 -17.51
N THR A 395 -2.78 -12.58 -18.36
CA THR A 395 -1.44 -13.12 -18.09
C THR A 395 -0.66 -13.28 -19.39
N ILE A 396 0.65 -13.06 -19.30
CA ILE A 396 1.64 -13.37 -20.33
C ILE A 396 2.86 -13.90 -19.59
N ASP A 397 3.35 -15.07 -19.97
CA ASP A 397 4.51 -15.71 -19.32
C ASP A 397 5.75 -14.81 -19.37
N ASN A 398 6.48 -14.69 -18.26
CA ASN A 398 7.65 -13.83 -18.12
C ASN A 398 7.35 -12.32 -18.22
N HIS A 399 6.08 -11.92 -18.12
CA HIS A 399 5.70 -10.51 -18.04
C HIS A 399 5.23 -10.18 -16.62
N TYR A 400 5.79 -9.13 -16.04
CA TYR A 400 5.61 -8.76 -14.63
C TYR A 400 4.85 -7.43 -14.53
N PRO A 401 3.50 -7.46 -14.47
CA PRO A 401 2.70 -6.26 -14.25
C PRO A 401 2.87 -5.71 -12.84
N SER A 402 2.68 -4.40 -12.68
CA SER A 402 2.53 -3.75 -11.36
C SER A 402 1.04 -3.53 -11.01
N GLU A 403 0.75 -2.98 -9.82
CA GLU A 403 -0.62 -2.67 -9.36
C GLU A 403 -1.44 -2.00 -10.50
N PRO A 404 -2.65 -2.45 -10.83
CA PRO A 404 -3.43 -1.81 -11.88
C PRO A 404 -4.10 -0.52 -11.39
N TRP A 405 -4.23 0.47 -12.27
CA TRP A 405 -5.20 1.55 -12.13
C TRP A 405 -6.49 1.17 -12.84
N PHE A 406 -7.62 1.24 -12.15
CA PHE A 406 -8.92 1.19 -12.81
C PHE A 406 -9.33 2.60 -13.24
N VAL A 407 -9.69 2.77 -14.51
CA VAL A 407 -10.20 4.02 -15.05
C VAL A 407 -11.60 3.78 -15.61
N PRO A 408 -12.65 4.38 -15.01
CA PRO A 408 -14.02 4.19 -15.49
C PRO A 408 -14.21 4.81 -16.87
N THR A 409 -15.03 4.17 -17.70
CA THR A 409 -15.56 4.79 -18.92
C THR A 409 -16.39 6.01 -18.51
N LEU A 410 -16.23 7.14 -19.23
CA LEU A 410 -17.07 8.31 -19.02
C LEU A 410 -18.54 7.95 -19.25
N ASN A 411 -19.40 8.20 -18.25
CA ASN A 411 -20.82 7.79 -18.25
C ASN A 411 -21.05 6.27 -18.33
N GLY A 412 -20.06 5.46 -17.96
CA GLY A 412 -20.19 4.01 -17.87
C GLY A 412 -21.29 3.61 -16.88
N LYS A 413 -22.07 2.59 -17.23
CA LYS A 413 -23.25 2.16 -16.42
C LYS A 413 -22.96 1.00 -15.49
N LYS A 414 -21.95 0.19 -15.80
CA LYS A 414 -21.56 -0.97 -15.00
C LYS A 414 -20.33 -0.65 -14.17
N GLU A 415 -20.19 -1.33 -13.04
CA GLU A 415 -19.07 -1.15 -12.13
C GLU A 415 -17.71 -1.42 -12.80
N ASP A 416 -17.66 -2.41 -13.70
CA ASP A 416 -16.48 -2.83 -14.44
C ASP A 416 -16.35 -2.18 -15.84
N ASP A 417 -17.22 -1.22 -16.16
CA ASP A 417 -17.15 -0.48 -17.42
C ASP A 417 -16.00 0.52 -17.40
N GLY A 418 -14.86 0.09 -17.93
CA GLY A 418 -13.64 0.87 -17.95
C GLY A 418 -12.45 0.07 -18.45
N ILE A 419 -11.27 0.62 -18.17
CA ILE A 419 -10.00 0.00 -18.50
C ILE A 419 -9.16 -0.18 -17.25
N LEU A 420 -8.30 -1.20 -17.27
CA LEU A 420 -7.14 -1.27 -16.40
C LEU A 420 -5.94 -0.73 -17.14
N MET A 421 -5.11 0.00 -16.41
CA MET A 421 -3.82 0.46 -16.90
C MET A 421 -2.73 0.05 -15.91
N THR A 422 -1.64 -0.49 -16.43
CA THR A 422 -0.45 -0.79 -15.63
C THR A 422 0.79 -0.75 -16.51
N HIS A 423 1.96 -0.56 -15.91
CA HIS A 423 3.21 -0.88 -16.59
C HIS A 423 3.60 -2.33 -16.34
N VAL A 424 4.30 -2.90 -17.31
CA VAL A 424 4.73 -4.29 -17.31
C VAL A 424 6.20 -4.33 -17.66
N PHE A 425 6.98 -5.11 -16.92
CA PHE A 425 8.33 -5.48 -17.34
C PHE A 425 8.27 -6.79 -18.14
N ASP A 426 8.72 -6.75 -19.39
CA ASP A 426 8.92 -7.93 -20.23
C ASP A 426 10.27 -8.55 -19.89
N GLY A 427 10.26 -9.71 -19.23
CA GLY A 427 11.47 -10.40 -18.79
C GLY A 427 12.30 -10.99 -19.94
N ILE A 428 11.70 -11.23 -21.11
CA ILE A 428 12.38 -11.78 -22.28
C ILE A 428 13.12 -10.67 -23.02
N ARG A 429 12.42 -9.57 -23.33
CA ARG A 429 12.99 -8.41 -24.03
C ARG A 429 13.81 -7.51 -23.10
N LYS A 430 13.58 -7.62 -21.78
CA LYS A 430 14.14 -6.73 -20.75
C LYS A 430 13.77 -5.27 -20.98
N GLU A 431 12.53 -5.06 -21.43
CA GLU A 431 11.95 -3.76 -21.75
C GLU A 431 10.66 -3.57 -20.93
N SER A 432 10.30 -2.31 -20.64
CA SER A 432 9.01 -2.00 -20.01
C SER A 432 8.01 -1.44 -21.02
N TYR A 433 6.73 -1.71 -20.83
CA TYR A 433 5.64 -1.11 -21.60
C TYR A 433 4.46 -0.77 -20.70
N LEU A 434 3.71 0.27 -21.06
CA LEU A 434 2.39 0.57 -20.50
C LEU A 434 1.34 -0.23 -21.28
N VAL A 435 0.41 -0.87 -20.59
CA VAL A 435 -0.69 -1.62 -21.22
C VAL A 435 -2.05 -1.09 -20.78
N LEU A 436 -2.97 -1.01 -21.74
CA LEU A 436 -4.38 -0.78 -21.49
C LEU A 436 -5.12 -2.12 -21.69
N ILE A 437 -5.94 -2.50 -20.71
CA ILE A 437 -6.68 -3.76 -20.69
C ILE A 437 -8.16 -3.40 -20.50
N ASN A 438 -9.05 -4.03 -21.26
CA ASN A 438 -10.48 -3.86 -21.06
C ASN A 438 -10.90 -4.54 -19.74
N ALA A 439 -11.43 -3.79 -18.77
CA ALA A 439 -11.71 -4.32 -17.43
C ALA A 439 -12.91 -5.30 -17.40
N VAL A 440 -13.77 -5.27 -18.42
CA VAL A 440 -14.87 -6.22 -18.56
C VAL A 440 -14.36 -7.59 -19.02
N THR A 441 -13.52 -7.61 -20.05
CA THR A 441 -13.09 -8.83 -20.76
C THR A 441 -11.70 -9.33 -20.39
N MET A 442 -10.92 -8.53 -19.66
CA MET A 442 -9.49 -8.78 -19.36
C MET A 442 -8.60 -8.96 -20.61
N LYS A 443 -9.02 -8.42 -21.77
CA LYS A 443 -8.23 -8.45 -23.02
C LYS A 443 -7.43 -7.16 -23.20
N THR A 444 -6.22 -7.29 -23.74
CA THR A 444 -5.40 -6.13 -24.12
C THR A 444 -6.09 -5.28 -25.18
N ILE A 445 -6.13 -3.98 -24.96
CA ILE A 445 -6.60 -2.97 -25.91
C ILE A 445 -5.40 -2.41 -26.70
N SER A 446 -4.37 -1.95 -25.97
CA SER A 446 -3.20 -1.31 -26.57
C SER A 446 -1.99 -1.42 -25.65
N LYS A 447 -0.79 -1.21 -26.22
CA LYS A 447 0.50 -1.17 -25.52
C LYS A 447 1.31 0.02 -26.01
N ALA A 448 2.09 0.64 -25.13
CA ALA A 448 3.07 1.66 -25.45
C ALA A 448 4.41 1.32 -24.79
N ASN A 449 5.45 1.11 -25.59
CA ASN A 449 6.79 0.81 -25.08
C ASN A 449 7.34 2.03 -24.32
N LEU A 450 7.99 1.79 -23.18
CA LEU A 450 8.59 2.84 -22.39
C LEU A 450 10.02 3.09 -22.86
N PRO A 451 10.50 4.35 -22.83
CA PRO A 451 11.87 4.70 -23.23
C PRO A 451 12.93 4.17 -22.27
N THR A 452 12.53 3.73 -21.07
CA THR A 452 13.41 3.19 -20.04
C THR A 452 12.74 2.06 -19.29
N ASN A 453 13.53 1.15 -18.75
CA ASN A 453 13.03 0.14 -17.83
C ASN A 453 12.47 0.78 -16.57
N MET A 454 11.23 0.40 -16.25
CA MET A 454 10.55 0.76 -15.03
C MET A 454 10.49 -0.49 -14.15
N PRO A 455 11.22 -0.51 -13.01
CA PRO A 455 11.19 -1.62 -12.07
C PRO A 455 9.77 -1.90 -11.56
N PHE A 456 9.61 -3.05 -10.91
CA PHE A 456 8.40 -3.29 -10.11
C PHE A 456 8.24 -2.14 -9.10
N SER A 457 7.08 -1.51 -9.14
CA SER A 457 6.73 -0.42 -8.24
C SER A 457 5.68 -0.89 -7.24
N THR A 458 5.58 -0.21 -6.10
CA THR A 458 4.49 -0.38 -5.15
C THR A 458 3.20 0.23 -5.71
N HIS A 459 2.82 1.43 -5.24
CA HIS A 459 1.52 2.00 -5.50
C HIS A 459 1.57 3.21 -6.42
N GLY A 460 0.45 3.45 -7.10
CA GLY A 460 0.21 4.71 -7.78
C GLY A 460 -1.20 5.20 -7.58
N ARG A 461 -1.43 6.45 -7.96
CA ARG A 461 -2.77 7.02 -8.05
C ARG A 461 -2.97 7.65 -9.41
N PHE A 462 -4.24 7.75 -9.74
CA PHE A 462 -4.70 8.25 -11.01
C PHE A 462 -5.44 9.56 -10.73
N PHE A 463 -4.89 10.66 -11.25
CA PHE A 463 -5.35 12.00 -10.94
C PHE A 463 -6.03 12.59 -12.18
N PRO A 464 -7.32 12.94 -12.12
CA PRO A 464 -7.96 13.62 -13.24
C PRO A 464 -7.28 14.95 -13.53
N ASP A 465 -7.00 15.20 -14.81
CA ASP A 465 -6.57 16.49 -15.36
C ASP A 465 -7.79 17.41 -15.42
N GLU A 466 -7.60 18.71 -15.23
CA GLU A 466 -8.69 19.69 -15.15
C GLU A 466 -9.30 20.04 -16.53
#